data_AF-A0A2E5HXY2-F1
#
_entry.id   AF-A0A2E5HXY2-F1
#
_cell.length_a   1.000
_cell.length_b   1.000
_cell.length_c   1.000
_cell.angle_alpha   90.00
_cell.angle_beta   90.00
_cell.angle_gamma   90.00
#
_symmetry.space_group_name_H-M   'P 1'
#
loop_
_entity.id
_entity.type
_entity.pdbx_description
1 polymer ?
#
loop_
_entity_poly.entity_id
_entity_poly.type
_entity_poly.pdbx_seq_one_letter_code
_entity_poly.pdbx_strand_id
1 'polypeptide(L)'
;MFSIESMRTTILNEDGITNEMIEQQRSKMELIKTLISTPADMLPDLIKERDEELDDLFFQLLSAIKQSQPSDQPDSQTDILEQLEQQLLSHSTFGKRSQEYATALQKSAADLESIESKLTRENFLDLILSAPDDTHITCLVTLARPAADYEFFILLTDRLENSTPEDQAKLKHIRSLILETIQKIDQASQQKAEAAQSILASIIKSDNPKAKIEEHVKDIDQSIMLLLQQHIENAQSAGNKDEETNLLQIQAWLFEVLHQHAPPQLRFINELLALNTREEVIEMAKARSNEFDKDILEIMKTVADQLQSDQQTELAAKLLDYIPIVKDELGIQ
;
A
#
# COMPACT_ATOMS: atom_id res chain seq x y z
N MET A 1 -38.56 -3.52 -21.76
CA MET A 1 -38.52 -2.92 -20.42
C MET A 1 -37.07 -3.03 -19.95
N PHE A 2 -36.38 -1.91 -19.81
CA PHE A 2 -35.03 -1.88 -19.26
C PHE A 2 -35.17 -1.87 -17.73
N SER A 3 -34.71 -2.93 -17.05
CA SER A 3 -34.67 -2.93 -15.59
C SER A 3 -33.54 -2.00 -15.13
N ILE A 4 -33.65 -1.46 -13.91
CA ILE A 4 -32.59 -0.66 -13.28
C ILE A 4 -31.25 -1.45 -13.26
N GLU A 5 -31.30 -2.78 -13.21
CA GLU A 5 -30.11 -3.63 -13.33
C GLU A 5 -29.47 -3.56 -14.72
N SER A 6 -30.26 -3.60 -15.80
CA SER A 6 -29.72 -3.48 -17.17
C SER A 6 -29.07 -2.13 -17.47
N MET A 7 -29.56 -1.05 -16.84
CA MET A 7 -28.96 0.29 -16.95
C MET A 7 -27.66 0.39 -16.15
N ARG A 8 -27.59 -0.20 -14.95
CA ARG A 8 -26.36 -0.25 -14.13
C ARG A 8 -25.25 -1.07 -14.79
N THR A 9 -25.62 -2.19 -15.41
CA THR A 9 -24.70 -3.04 -16.18
C THR A 9 -24.12 -2.33 -17.40
N THR A 10 -24.90 -1.48 -18.08
CA THR A 10 -24.41 -0.77 -19.27
C THR A 10 -23.37 0.30 -18.90
N ILE A 11 -23.56 0.99 -17.77
CA ILE A 11 -22.62 2.00 -17.25
C ILE A 11 -21.31 1.34 -16.78
N LEU A 12 -21.36 0.20 -16.07
CA LEU A 12 -20.17 -0.50 -15.58
C LEU A 12 -19.29 -1.10 -16.69
N ASN A 13 -19.88 -1.48 -17.83
CA ASN A 13 -19.11 -1.96 -18.99
C ASN A 13 -18.32 -0.84 -19.69
N GLU A 14 -18.76 0.43 -19.60
CA GLU A 14 -18.03 1.57 -20.14
C GLU A 14 -16.75 1.87 -19.33
N ASP A 15 -16.70 1.46 -18.06
CA ASP A 15 -15.53 1.52 -17.17
C ASP A 15 -14.67 0.23 -17.20
N GLY A 16 -14.94 -0.69 -18.14
CA GLY A 16 -14.17 -1.93 -18.31
C GLY A 16 -14.52 -3.07 -17.34
N ILE A 17 -15.60 -2.95 -16.55
CA ILE A 17 -16.07 -3.99 -15.62
C ILE A 17 -17.07 -4.90 -16.32
N THR A 18 -16.71 -6.16 -16.52
CA THR A 18 -17.59 -7.12 -17.21
C THR A 18 -18.64 -7.72 -16.28
N ASN A 19 -19.74 -8.23 -16.86
CA ASN A 19 -20.76 -8.99 -16.11
C ASN A 19 -20.18 -10.18 -15.32
N GLU A 20 -19.15 -10.82 -15.87
CA GLU A 20 -18.46 -11.93 -15.20
C GLU A 20 -17.74 -11.47 -13.94
N MET A 21 -17.06 -10.31 -13.97
CA MET A 21 -16.40 -9.72 -12.81
C MET A 21 -17.41 -9.35 -11.70
N ILE A 22 -18.58 -8.83 -12.08
CA ILE A 22 -19.65 -8.51 -11.12
C ILE A 22 -20.16 -9.78 -10.44
N GLU A 23 -20.35 -10.86 -11.21
CA GLU A 23 -20.85 -12.12 -10.67
C GLU A 23 -19.82 -12.80 -9.77
N GLN A 24 -18.53 -12.74 -10.14
CA GLN A 24 -17.43 -13.20 -9.27
C GLN A 24 -17.44 -12.45 -7.94
N GLN A 25 -17.49 -11.11 -7.95
CA GLN A 25 -17.54 -10.31 -6.72
C GLN A 25 -18.76 -10.66 -5.85
N ARG A 26 -19.94 -10.85 -6.46
CA ARG A 26 -21.16 -11.28 -5.73
C ARG A 26 -20.97 -12.65 -5.09
N SER A 27 -20.45 -13.63 -5.83
CA SER A 27 -20.20 -14.98 -5.32
C SER A 27 -19.23 -14.95 -4.12
N LYS A 28 -18.14 -14.19 -4.22
CA LYS A 28 -17.18 -14.04 -3.11
C LYS A 28 -17.83 -13.37 -1.89
N MET A 29 -18.67 -12.35 -2.12
CA MET A 29 -19.38 -11.67 -1.03
C MET A 29 -20.34 -12.60 -0.29
N GLU A 30 -21.06 -13.47 -1.01
CA GLU A 30 -21.92 -14.49 -0.39
C GLU A 30 -21.09 -15.55 0.37
N LEU A 31 -19.92 -15.92 -0.15
CA LEU A 31 -18.99 -16.80 0.57
C LEU A 31 -18.51 -16.15 1.88
N ILE A 32 -18.14 -14.87 1.87
CA ILE A 32 -17.75 -14.12 3.07
C ILE A 32 -18.89 -14.14 4.11
N LYS A 33 -20.12 -13.83 3.71
CA LYS A 33 -21.28 -13.88 4.61
C LYS A 33 -21.52 -15.25 5.21
N THR A 34 -21.36 -16.29 4.39
CA THR A 34 -21.49 -17.69 4.81
C THR A 34 -20.45 -18.02 5.88
N LEU A 35 -19.18 -17.66 5.62
CA LEU A 35 -18.09 -17.88 6.57
C LEU A 35 -18.28 -17.12 7.88
N ILE A 36 -18.67 -15.84 7.83
CA ILE A 36 -18.96 -15.03 9.04
C ILE A 36 -20.08 -15.67 9.88
N SER A 37 -21.09 -16.25 9.23
CA SER A 37 -22.23 -16.87 9.92
C SER A 37 -21.96 -18.32 10.36
N THR A 38 -20.81 -18.89 9.98
CA THR A 38 -20.44 -20.27 10.30
C THR A 38 -19.82 -20.34 11.70
N PRO A 39 -20.25 -21.29 12.55
CA PRO A 39 -19.63 -21.51 13.86
C PRO A 39 -18.13 -21.79 13.75
N ALA A 40 -17.35 -21.26 14.69
CA ALA A 40 -15.89 -21.29 14.64
C ALA A 40 -15.27 -22.70 14.58
N ASP A 41 -15.95 -23.70 15.15
CA ASP A 41 -15.55 -25.11 15.12
C ASP A 41 -15.74 -25.77 13.74
N MET A 42 -16.64 -25.24 12.92
CA MET A 42 -16.94 -25.74 11.57
C MET A 42 -16.15 -25.00 10.47
N LEU A 43 -15.56 -23.85 10.80
CA LEU A 43 -14.81 -23.02 9.86
C LEU A 43 -13.64 -23.74 9.19
N PRO A 44 -12.76 -24.48 9.90
CA PRO A 44 -11.60 -25.11 9.27
C PRO A 44 -11.96 -26.10 8.16
N ASP A 45 -13.07 -26.82 8.30
CA ASP A 45 -13.50 -27.80 7.31
C ASP A 45 -14.19 -27.13 6.12
N LEU A 46 -15.01 -26.10 6.37
CA LEU A 46 -15.62 -25.31 5.30
C LEU A 46 -14.58 -24.54 4.47
N ILE A 47 -13.53 -24.01 5.11
CA ILE A 47 -12.41 -23.34 4.44
C ILE A 47 -11.70 -24.30 3.49
N LYS A 48 -11.44 -25.54 3.92
CA LYS A 48 -10.81 -26.56 3.07
C LYS A 48 -11.71 -26.99 1.92
N GLU A 49 -13.02 -27.11 2.15
CA GLU A 49 -13.98 -27.48 1.12
C GLU A 49 -14.07 -26.41 0.03
N ARG A 50 -13.99 -25.13 0.41
CA ARG A 50 -14.11 -23.98 -0.48
C ARG A 50 -12.77 -23.32 -0.83
N ASP A 51 -11.66 -24.03 -0.63
CA ASP A 51 -10.31 -23.45 -0.71
C ASP A 51 -10.00 -22.82 -2.09
N GLU A 52 -10.48 -23.43 -3.17
CA GLU A 52 -10.32 -22.91 -4.53
C GLU A 52 -11.01 -21.55 -4.75
N GLU A 53 -11.99 -21.20 -3.92
CA GLU A 53 -12.70 -19.92 -3.97
C GLU A 53 -12.05 -18.84 -3.09
N LEU A 54 -11.01 -19.17 -2.33
CA LEU A 54 -10.31 -18.25 -1.43
C LEU A 54 -9.08 -17.67 -2.13
N ASP A 55 -9.32 -16.79 -3.10
CA ASP A 55 -8.30 -16.16 -3.95
C ASP A 55 -8.01 -14.70 -3.56
N ASP A 56 -7.11 -14.04 -4.29
CA ASP A 56 -6.73 -12.63 -4.06
C ASP A 56 -7.95 -11.70 -3.94
N LEU A 57 -8.94 -11.87 -4.82
CA LEU A 57 -10.15 -11.04 -4.84
C LEU A 57 -10.99 -11.25 -3.57
N PHE A 58 -11.13 -12.50 -3.10
CA PHE A 58 -11.82 -12.80 -1.85
C PHE A 58 -11.18 -12.06 -0.66
N PHE A 59 -9.86 -12.14 -0.51
CA PHE A 59 -9.15 -11.50 0.61
C PHE A 59 -9.14 -9.97 0.51
N GLN A 60 -9.10 -9.41 -0.70
CA GLN A 60 -9.27 -7.96 -0.92
C GLN A 60 -10.65 -7.47 -0.46
N LEU A 61 -11.72 -8.21 -0.80
CA LEU A 61 -13.08 -7.88 -0.37
C LEU A 61 -13.24 -8.00 1.15
N LEU A 62 -12.68 -9.04 1.77
CA LEU A 62 -12.68 -9.18 3.23
C LEU A 62 -11.97 -8.00 3.92
N SER A 63 -10.82 -7.59 3.37
CA SER A 63 -10.05 -6.44 3.87
C SER A 63 -10.84 -5.14 3.75
N ALA A 64 -11.52 -4.92 2.63
CA ALA A 64 -12.36 -3.74 2.42
C ALA A 64 -13.54 -3.70 3.41
N ILE A 65 -14.15 -4.85 3.73
CA ILE A 65 -15.22 -4.94 4.74
C ILE A 65 -14.67 -4.57 6.12
N LYS A 66 -13.51 -5.09 6.51
CA LYS A 66 -12.85 -4.73 7.77
C LYS A 66 -12.57 -3.23 7.86
N GLN A 67 -12.01 -2.65 6.81
CA GLN A 67 -11.68 -1.21 6.75
C GLN A 67 -12.92 -0.30 6.73
N SER A 68 -14.08 -0.82 6.33
CA SER A 68 -15.32 -0.05 6.32
C SER A 68 -15.98 0.08 7.71
N GLN A 69 -15.49 -0.65 8.71
CA GLN A 69 -16.00 -0.56 10.08
C GLN A 69 -15.51 0.72 10.76
N PRO A 70 -16.37 1.43 11.50
CA PRO A 70 -15.97 2.61 12.25
C PRO A 70 -14.99 2.23 13.39
N SER A 71 -13.87 2.93 13.46
CA SER A 71 -12.75 2.66 14.38
C SER A 71 -13.09 2.85 15.87
N ASP A 72 -14.17 3.56 16.19
CA ASP A 72 -14.42 4.12 17.52
C ASP A 72 -15.25 3.23 18.46
N GLN A 73 -15.57 1.99 18.06
CA GLN A 73 -16.23 1.03 18.96
C GLN A 73 -15.64 -0.37 18.80
N PRO A 74 -15.22 -1.04 19.90
CA PRO A 74 -14.97 -2.47 19.89
C PRO A 74 -16.30 -3.18 19.70
N ASP A 75 -16.72 -3.28 18.45
CA ASP A 75 -17.94 -3.94 18.04
C ASP A 75 -17.68 -5.44 17.90
N SER A 76 -18.61 -6.25 18.40
CA SER A 76 -18.54 -7.72 18.30
C SER A 76 -18.32 -8.24 16.87
N GLN A 77 -18.61 -7.43 15.84
CA GLN A 77 -18.35 -7.75 14.44
C GLN A 77 -16.86 -7.67 14.06
N THR A 78 -16.10 -6.74 14.64
CA THR A 78 -14.64 -6.62 14.39
C THR A 78 -13.92 -7.87 14.89
N ASP A 79 -14.25 -8.33 16.11
CA ASP A 79 -13.69 -9.55 16.69
C ASP A 79 -14.00 -10.80 15.84
N ILE A 80 -15.22 -10.90 15.29
CA ILE A 80 -15.62 -12.01 14.42
C ILE A 80 -14.81 -12.00 13.11
N LEU A 81 -14.63 -10.82 12.51
CA LEU A 81 -13.86 -10.67 11.27
C LEU A 81 -12.37 -10.99 11.48
N GLU A 82 -11.79 -10.57 12.61
CA GLU A 82 -10.41 -10.92 12.96
C GLU A 82 -10.23 -12.42 13.19
N GLN A 83 -11.15 -13.05 13.92
CA GLN A 83 -11.11 -14.50 14.13
C GLN A 83 -11.24 -15.26 12.81
N LEU A 84 -12.16 -14.84 11.94
CA LEU A 84 -12.33 -15.44 10.62
C LEU A 84 -11.05 -15.29 9.77
N GLU A 85 -10.44 -14.11 9.74
CA GLU A 85 -9.19 -13.88 9.03
C GLU A 85 -8.07 -14.79 9.54
N GLN A 86 -7.92 -14.94 10.85
CA GLN A 86 -6.93 -15.86 11.42
C GLN A 86 -7.16 -17.32 11.00
N GLN A 87 -8.42 -17.76 10.96
CA GLN A 87 -8.77 -19.11 10.48
C GLN A 87 -8.46 -19.27 8.99
N LEU A 88 -8.80 -18.27 8.17
CA LEU A 88 -8.51 -18.26 6.74
C LEU A 88 -7.01 -18.31 6.47
N LEU A 89 -6.22 -17.49 7.16
CA LEU A 89 -4.76 -17.49 7.05
C LEU A 89 -4.15 -18.84 7.43
N SER A 90 -4.70 -19.51 8.45
CA SER A 90 -4.17 -20.78 8.97
C SER A 90 -4.59 -22.00 8.16
N HIS A 91 -5.78 -21.98 7.55
CA HIS A 91 -6.40 -23.16 6.96
C HIS A 91 -6.49 -23.14 5.44
N SER A 92 -6.52 -21.97 4.79
CA SER A 92 -6.56 -21.88 3.33
C SER A 92 -5.17 -21.98 2.70
N THR A 93 -5.09 -22.49 1.48
CA THR A 93 -3.85 -22.53 0.70
C THR A 93 -3.34 -21.12 0.42
N PHE A 94 -4.24 -20.21 0.05
CA PHE A 94 -3.90 -18.82 -0.19
C PHE A 94 -3.39 -18.12 1.07
N GLY A 95 -4.05 -18.34 2.20
CA GLY A 95 -3.69 -17.78 3.50
C GLY A 95 -2.30 -18.20 3.95
N LYS A 96 -2.01 -19.51 3.86
CA LYS A 96 -0.68 -20.04 4.17
C LYS A 96 0.40 -19.46 3.25
N ARG A 97 0.14 -19.43 1.94
CA ARG A 97 1.06 -18.83 0.98
C ARG A 97 1.31 -17.36 1.27
N SER A 98 0.28 -16.62 1.71
CA SER A 98 0.40 -15.21 2.10
C SER A 98 1.24 -15.04 3.37
N GLN A 99 1.08 -15.91 4.37
CA GLN A 99 1.92 -15.92 5.58
C GLN A 99 3.37 -16.27 5.28
N GLU A 100 3.60 -17.27 4.42
CA GLU A 100 4.93 -17.65 3.94
C GLU A 100 5.59 -16.48 3.21
N TYR A 101 4.85 -15.82 2.31
CA TYR A 101 5.32 -14.64 1.60
C TYR A 101 5.66 -13.48 2.56
N ALA A 102 4.79 -13.17 3.52
CA ALA A 102 5.03 -12.12 4.50
C ALA A 102 6.28 -12.41 5.36
N THR A 103 6.44 -13.67 5.77
CA THR A 103 7.63 -14.12 6.51
C THR A 103 8.89 -14.02 5.66
N ALA A 104 8.84 -14.45 4.40
CA ALA A 104 9.95 -14.35 3.47
C ALA A 104 10.30 -12.89 3.18
N LEU A 105 9.30 -12.00 3.06
CA LEU A 105 9.49 -10.57 2.85
C LEU A 105 10.21 -9.92 4.02
N GLN A 106 9.80 -10.21 5.26
CA GLN A 106 10.46 -9.69 6.46
C GLN A 106 11.91 -10.18 6.56
N LYS A 107 12.16 -11.46 6.29
CA LYS A 107 13.53 -12.00 6.27
C LYS A 107 14.36 -11.37 5.16
N SER A 108 13.80 -11.20 3.97
CA SER A 108 14.47 -10.56 2.84
C SER A 108 14.84 -9.11 3.14
N ALA A 109 13.96 -8.37 3.83
CA ALA A 109 14.25 -7.01 4.30
C ALA A 109 15.43 -7.01 5.29
N ALA A 110 15.39 -7.89 6.30
CA ALA A 110 16.47 -8.02 7.28
C ALA A 110 17.81 -8.42 6.63
N ASP A 111 17.77 -9.32 5.64
CA ASP A 111 18.96 -9.72 4.89
C ASP A 111 19.57 -8.53 4.13
N LEU A 112 18.74 -7.71 3.47
CA LEU A 112 19.19 -6.50 2.79
C LEU A 112 19.75 -5.45 3.76
N GLU A 113 19.13 -5.27 4.92
CA GLU A 113 19.59 -4.38 5.98
C GLU A 113 20.92 -4.82 6.61
N SER A 114 21.17 -6.13 6.68
CA SER A 114 22.40 -6.68 7.25
C SER A 114 23.66 -6.38 6.44
N ILE A 115 23.50 -5.88 5.21
CA ILE A 115 24.61 -5.47 4.35
C ILE A 115 25.13 -4.13 4.88
N GLU A 116 26.20 -4.18 5.68
CA GLU A 116 26.84 -3.00 6.31
C GLU A 116 27.34 -1.94 5.31
N SER A 117 27.53 -2.34 4.04
CA SER A 117 27.97 -1.48 2.95
C SER A 117 26.83 -1.19 1.98
N LYS A 118 26.97 -0.15 1.15
CA LYS A 118 25.96 0.15 0.12
C LYS A 118 25.72 -1.10 -0.74
N LEU A 119 24.45 -1.48 -0.94
CA LEU A 119 24.07 -2.63 -1.78
C LEU A 119 24.73 -2.53 -3.16
N THR A 120 25.56 -3.52 -3.48
CA THR A 120 26.19 -3.70 -4.81
C THR A 120 25.54 -4.87 -5.55
N ARG A 121 25.77 -4.94 -6.87
CA ARG A 121 25.20 -5.99 -7.73
C ARG A 121 25.78 -7.36 -7.42
N GLU A 122 27.06 -7.40 -7.04
CA GLU A 122 27.77 -8.60 -6.63
C GLU A 122 27.19 -9.16 -5.32
N ASN A 123 27.07 -8.32 -4.29
CA ASN A 123 26.52 -8.74 -3.01
C ASN A 123 25.03 -9.11 -3.14
N PHE A 124 24.29 -8.41 -4.00
CA PHE A 124 22.90 -8.75 -4.30
C PHE A 124 22.80 -10.12 -5.01
N LEU A 125 23.67 -10.41 -5.97
CA LEU A 125 23.74 -11.71 -6.63
C LEU A 125 24.06 -12.82 -5.61
N ASP A 126 25.06 -12.62 -4.75
CA ASP A 126 25.41 -13.60 -3.73
C ASP A 126 24.24 -13.86 -2.76
N LEU A 127 23.49 -12.82 -2.40
CA LEU A 127 22.31 -12.94 -1.56
C LEU A 127 21.20 -13.74 -2.25
N ILE A 128 20.92 -13.46 -3.53
CA ILE A 128 19.96 -14.20 -4.34
C ILE A 128 20.35 -15.68 -4.48
N LEU A 129 21.64 -15.97 -4.68
CA LEU A 129 22.11 -17.36 -4.82
C LEU A 129 22.09 -18.14 -3.49
N SER A 130 22.16 -17.42 -2.37
CA SER A 130 22.10 -17.97 -1.02
C SER A 130 20.67 -18.11 -0.49
N ALA A 131 19.68 -17.58 -1.22
CA ALA A 131 18.28 -17.65 -0.84
C ALA A 131 17.78 -19.11 -0.69
N PRO A 132 16.98 -19.40 0.34
CA PRO A 132 16.53 -20.76 0.63
C PRO A 132 15.52 -21.30 -0.38
N ASP A 133 14.72 -20.43 -0.99
CA ASP A 133 13.64 -20.78 -1.91
C ASP A 133 13.29 -19.64 -2.88
N ASP A 134 12.43 -19.95 -3.85
CA ASP A 134 11.97 -19.03 -4.89
C ASP A 134 11.16 -17.84 -4.31
N THR A 135 10.44 -18.04 -3.20
CA THR A 135 9.67 -16.99 -2.54
C THR A 135 10.62 -15.92 -1.99
N HIS A 136 11.70 -16.34 -1.33
CA HIS A 136 12.73 -15.43 -0.81
C HIS A 136 13.44 -14.68 -1.94
N ILE A 137 13.77 -15.36 -3.05
CA ILE A 137 14.34 -14.69 -4.25
C ILE A 137 13.38 -13.62 -4.76
N THR A 138 12.10 -13.95 -4.88
CA THR A 138 11.06 -13.01 -5.35
C THR A 138 10.95 -11.79 -4.43
N CYS A 139 10.96 -12.00 -3.11
CA CYS A 139 10.94 -10.93 -2.12
C CYS A 139 12.17 -10.03 -2.20
N LEU A 140 13.37 -10.60 -2.29
CA LEU A 140 14.61 -9.85 -2.45
C LEU A 140 14.59 -8.96 -3.71
N VAL A 141 14.16 -9.52 -4.85
CA VAL A 141 14.03 -8.76 -6.11
C VAL A 141 12.96 -7.66 -6.00
N THR A 142 11.87 -7.92 -5.29
CA THR A 142 10.80 -6.94 -5.07
C THR A 142 11.29 -5.75 -4.25
N LEU A 143 12.03 -6.00 -3.17
CA LEU A 143 12.55 -4.98 -2.27
C LEU A 143 13.73 -4.21 -2.86
N ALA A 144 14.61 -4.90 -3.58
CA ALA A 144 15.85 -4.34 -4.11
C ALA A 144 15.84 -4.24 -5.65
N ARG A 145 14.68 -3.96 -6.25
CA ARG A 145 14.53 -3.95 -7.70
C ARG A 145 15.59 -3.13 -8.46
N PRO A 146 16.01 -1.93 -8.02
CA PRO A 146 17.05 -1.16 -8.71
C PRO A 146 18.40 -1.90 -8.84
N ALA A 147 18.69 -2.88 -7.99
CA ALA A 147 19.91 -3.69 -8.06
C ALA A 147 19.83 -4.80 -9.12
N ALA A 148 18.63 -5.19 -9.56
CA ALA A 148 18.40 -6.23 -10.57
C ALA A 148 18.35 -5.64 -11.99
N ASP A 149 19.42 -4.95 -12.37
CA ASP A 149 19.53 -4.24 -13.65
C ASP A 149 20.38 -4.99 -14.69
N TYR A 150 20.72 -4.31 -15.79
CA TYR A 150 21.49 -4.92 -16.88
C TYR A 150 22.85 -5.47 -16.44
N GLU A 151 23.58 -4.74 -15.59
CA GLU A 151 24.88 -5.19 -15.09
C GLU A 151 24.75 -6.42 -14.19
N PHE A 152 23.70 -6.49 -13.37
CA PHE A 152 23.39 -7.68 -12.59
C PHE A 152 23.19 -8.93 -13.47
N PHE A 153 22.49 -8.80 -14.61
CA PHE A 153 22.30 -9.92 -15.53
C PHE A 153 23.59 -10.34 -16.27
N ILE A 154 24.53 -9.42 -16.47
CA ILE A 154 25.88 -9.77 -16.94
C ILE A 154 26.55 -10.66 -15.90
N LEU A 155 26.59 -10.24 -14.63
CA LEU A 155 27.21 -11.02 -13.55
C LEU A 155 26.58 -12.41 -13.40
N LEU A 156 25.24 -12.50 -13.47
CA LEU A 156 24.53 -13.77 -13.42
C LEU A 156 24.86 -14.67 -14.62
N THR A 157 25.05 -14.09 -15.80
CA THR A 157 25.47 -14.83 -17.01
C THR A 157 26.90 -15.34 -16.88
N ASP A 158 27.82 -14.52 -16.39
CA ASP A 158 29.19 -14.94 -16.11
C ASP A 158 29.23 -16.08 -15.08
N ARG A 159 28.37 -16.02 -14.05
CA ARG A 159 28.25 -17.09 -13.05
C ARG A 159 27.74 -18.40 -13.65
N LEU A 160 26.77 -18.31 -14.56
CA LEU A 160 26.22 -19.44 -15.33
C LEU A 160 27.29 -20.12 -16.20
N GLU A 161 28.11 -19.36 -16.90
CA GLU A 161 29.13 -19.90 -17.81
C GLU A 161 30.24 -20.64 -17.05
N ASN A 162 30.52 -20.20 -15.82
CA ASN A 162 31.58 -20.75 -14.98
C ASN A 162 31.09 -21.83 -13.99
N SER A 163 29.81 -22.22 -14.02
CA SER A 163 29.24 -23.21 -13.09
C SER A 163 29.17 -24.63 -13.67
N THR A 164 28.97 -25.62 -12.79
CA THR A 164 28.77 -27.01 -13.22
C THR A 164 27.43 -27.17 -13.96
N PRO A 165 27.23 -28.23 -14.77
CA PRO A 165 25.96 -28.43 -15.47
C PRO A 165 24.72 -28.52 -14.57
N GLU A 166 24.88 -29.04 -13.35
CA GLU A 166 23.81 -29.11 -12.34
C GLU A 166 23.48 -27.71 -11.79
N ASP A 167 24.51 -26.92 -11.45
CA ASP A 167 24.35 -25.53 -11.02
C ASP A 167 23.78 -24.64 -12.14
N GLN A 168 24.12 -24.93 -13.40
CA GLN A 168 23.59 -24.19 -14.56
C GLN A 168 22.07 -24.31 -14.66
N ALA A 169 21.49 -25.47 -14.35
CA ALA A 169 20.04 -25.64 -14.36
C ALA A 169 19.39 -24.77 -13.27
N LYS A 170 19.93 -24.78 -12.06
CA LYS A 170 19.47 -23.94 -10.94
C LYS A 170 19.57 -22.45 -11.28
N LEU A 171 20.72 -22.00 -11.79
CA LEU A 171 20.94 -20.60 -12.14
C LEU A 171 20.05 -20.12 -13.30
N LYS A 172 19.73 -21.00 -14.27
CA LYS A 172 18.76 -20.69 -15.34
C LYS A 172 17.34 -20.51 -14.80
N HIS A 173 16.95 -21.35 -13.84
CA HIS A 173 15.69 -21.22 -13.13
C HIS A 173 15.61 -19.88 -12.38
N ILE A 174 16.63 -19.57 -11.57
CA ILE A 174 16.75 -18.31 -10.84
C ILE A 174 16.68 -17.11 -11.81
N ARG A 175 17.42 -17.14 -12.92
CA ARG A 175 17.37 -16.08 -13.94
C ARG A 175 15.95 -15.87 -14.47
N SER A 176 15.24 -16.95 -14.76
CA SER A 176 13.87 -16.90 -15.29
C SER A 176 12.90 -16.32 -14.26
N LEU A 177 13.02 -16.75 -13.00
CA LEU A 177 12.23 -16.26 -11.88
C LEU A 177 12.44 -14.76 -11.63
N ILE A 178 13.69 -14.29 -11.68
CA ILE A 178 14.01 -12.86 -11.53
C ILE A 178 13.37 -12.07 -12.67
N LEU A 179 13.52 -12.51 -13.92
CA LEU A 179 12.93 -11.82 -15.07
C LEU A 179 11.40 -11.75 -14.99
N GLU A 180 10.74 -12.83 -14.60
CA GLU A 180 9.29 -12.84 -14.40
C GLU A 180 8.85 -11.89 -13.28
N THR A 181 9.57 -11.90 -12.15
CA THR A 181 9.31 -11.02 -11.02
C THR A 181 9.48 -9.55 -11.41
N ILE A 182 10.55 -9.25 -12.12
CA ILE A 182 10.83 -7.93 -12.69
C ILE A 182 9.68 -7.48 -13.60
N GLN A 183 9.24 -8.34 -14.52
CA GLN A 183 8.16 -8.01 -15.44
C GLN A 183 6.86 -7.69 -14.70
N LYS A 184 6.53 -8.46 -13.65
CA LYS A 184 5.34 -8.20 -12.81
C LYS A 184 5.43 -6.86 -12.08
N ILE A 185 6.59 -6.55 -11.50
CA ILE A 185 6.83 -5.26 -10.81
C ILE A 185 6.70 -4.10 -11.79
N ASP A 186 7.30 -4.20 -12.97
CA ASP A 186 7.28 -3.14 -13.98
C ASP A 186 5.88 -2.92 -14.53
N GLN A 187 5.16 -4.01 -14.82
CA GLN A 187 3.78 -3.94 -15.30
C GLN A 187 2.86 -3.30 -14.24
N ALA A 188 2.98 -3.70 -12.98
CA ALA A 188 2.20 -3.09 -11.90
C ALA A 188 2.52 -1.60 -11.72
N SER A 189 3.80 -1.23 -11.83
CA SER A 189 4.25 0.16 -11.75
C SER A 189 3.72 1.00 -12.92
N GLN A 190 3.74 0.44 -14.13
CA GLN A 190 3.19 1.07 -15.33
C GLN A 190 1.67 1.28 -15.20
N GLN A 191 0.93 0.27 -14.76
CA GLN A 191 -0.52 0.38 -14.54
C GLN A 191 -0.87 1.45 -13.51
N LYS A 192 -0.11 1.54 -12.41
CA LYS A 192 -0.28 2.61 -11.42
C LYS A 192 0.00 3.98 -12.01
N ALA A 193 1.08 4.14 -12.79
CA ALA A 193 1.39 5.39 -13.48
C ALA A 193 0.31 5.79 -14.49
N GLU A 194 -0.23 4.85 -15.26
CA GLU A 194 -1.33 5.08 -16.20
C GLU A 194 -2.63 5.49 -15.48
N ALA A 195 -2.96 4.80 -14.37
CA ALA A 195 -4.10 5.15 -13.53
C ALA A 195 -3.96 6.56 -12.94
N ALA A 196 -2.80 6.90 -12.37
CA ALA A 196 -2.51 8.22 -11.82
C ALA A 196 -2.64 9.33 -12.88
N GLN A 197 -2.11 9.10 -14.09
CA GLN A 197 -2.28 10.03 -15.22
C GLN A 197 -3.74 10.21 -15.62
N SER A 198 -4.50 9.11 -15.70
CA SER A 198 -5.92 9.13 -16.06
C SER A 198 -6.75 9.91 -15.03
N ILE A 199 -6.53 9.65 -13.74
CA ILE A 199 -7.19 10.36 -12.64
C ILE A 199 -6.85 11.85 -12.68
N LEU A 200 -5.58 12.20 -12.79
CA LEU A 200 -5.18 13.61 -12.86
C LEU A 200 -5.78 14.32 -14.09
N ALA A 201 -5.78 13.65 -15.25
CA ALA A 201 -6.39 14.20 -16.45
C ALA A 201 -7.91 14.39 -16.32
N SER A 202 -8.60 13.49 -15.60
CA SER A 202 -10.03 13.62 -15.34
C SER A 202 -10.34 14.79 -14.40
N ILE A 203 -9.49 15.01 -13.38
CA ILE A 203 -9.60 16.15 -12.46
C ILE A 203 -9.38 17.46 -13.20
N ILE A 204 -8.32 17.58 -14.00
CA ILE A 204 -7.96 18.81 -14.72
C ILE A 204 -9.04 19.19 -15.76
N LYS A 205 -9.65 18.21 -16.44
CA LYS A 205 -10.67 18.45 -17.47
C LYS A 205 -12.08 18.60 -16.92
N SER A 206 -12.29 18.37 -15.62
CA SER A 206 -13.61 18.41 -15.01
C SER A 206 -14.14 19.83 -14.88
N ASP A 207 -15.45 20.00 -15.11
CA ASP A 207 -16.16 21.25 -14.77
C ASP A 207 -16.21 21.47 -13.25
N ASN A 208 -16.03 20.41 -12.45
CA ASN A 208 -15.94 20.46 -11.00
C ASN A 208 -14.77 19.59 -10.51
N PRO A 209 -13.53 20.13 -10.48
CA PRO A 209 -12.35 19.37 -10.05
C PRO A 209 -12.44 18.90 -8.60
N LYS A 210 -13.03 19.71 -7.70
CA LYS A 210 -13.16 19.36 -6.28
C LYS A 210 -14.00 18.09 -6.07
N ALA A 211 -15.15 17.98 -6.73
CA ALA A 211 -15.97 16.77 -6.66
C ALA A 211 -15.25 15.52 -7.22
N LYS A 212 -14.43 15.69 -8.27
CA LYS A 212 -13.63 14.59 -8.82
C LYS A 212 -12.50 14.14 -7.90
N ILE A 213 -11.89 15.08 -7.17
CA ILE A 213 -10.91 14.78 -6.12
C ILE A 213 -11.58 13.97 -5.00
N GLU A 214 -12.78 14.36 -4.55
CA GLU A 214 -13.54 13.63 -3.52
C GLU A 214 -13.91 12.21 -3.96
N GLU A 215 -14.30 12.02 -5.23
CA GLU A 215 -14.61 10.70 -5.80
C GLU A 215 -13.40 9.75 -5.78
N HIS A 216 -12.22 10.28 -6.06
CA HIS A 216 -10.96 9.52 -6.16
C HIS A 216 -10.07 9.64 -4.92
N VAL A 217 -10.57 10.16 -3.79
CA VAL A 217 -9.73 10.47 -2.62
C VAL A 217 -8.88 9.30 -2.13
N LYS A 218 -9.37 8.07 -2.29
CA LYS A 218 -8.66 6.83 -1.90
C LYS A 218 -7.55 6.43 -2.86
N ASP A 219 -7.62 6.88 -4.11
CA ASP A 219 -6.66 6.59 -5.17
C ASP A 219 -5.58 7.69 -5.27
N ILE A 220 -5.73 8.80 -4.54
CA ILE A 220 -4.79 9.92 -4.53
C ILE A 220 -3.56 9.56 -3.68
N ASP A 221 -2.43 9.38 -4.35
CA ASP A 221 -1.13 9.08 -3.75
C ASP A 221 -0.05 10.13 -4.12
N GLN A 222 1.18 9.89 -3.70
CA GLN A 222 2.33 10.73 -4.03
C GLN A 222 2.59 10.83 -5.55
N SER A 223 2.25 9.79 -6.32
CA SER A 223 2.43 9.76 -7.77
C SER A 223 1.57 10.83 -8.44
N ILE A 224 0.30 10.96 -8.03
CA ILE A 224 -0.60 12.01 -8.54
C ILE A 224 -0.09 13.40 -8.15
N MET A 225 0.43 13.56 -6.93
CA MET A 225 1.01 14.83 -6.48
C MET A 225 2.23 15.25 -7.31
N LEU A 226 3.13 14.32 -7.58
CA LEU A 226 4.31 14.56 -8.41
C LEU A 226 3.93 14.94 -9.84
N LEU A 227 2.95 14.23 -10.43
CA LEU A 227 2.45 14.56 -11.76
C LEU A 227 1.82 15.96 -11.80
N LEU A 228 1.00 16.33 -10.81
CA LEU A 228 0.42 17.66 -10.71
C LEU A 228 1.51 18.75 -10.60
N GLN A 229 2.53 18.51 -9.78
CA GLN A 229 3.67 19.42 -9.65
C GLN A 229 4.40 19.60 -10.99
N GLN A 230 4.63 18.50 -11.73
CA GLN A 230 5.22 18.56 -13.07
C GLN A 230 4.36 19.38 -14.04
N HIS A 231 3.03 19.25 -13.98
CA HIS A 231 2.12 20.06 -14.79
C HIS A 231 2.21 21.56 -14.44
N ILE A 232 2.31 21.91 -13.15
CA ILE A 232 2.48 23.30 -12.69
C ILE A 232 3.80 23.88 -13.23
N GLU A 233 4.90 23.15 -13.09
CA GLU A 233 6.23 23.57 -13.58
C GLU A 233 6.27 23.74 -15.10
N ASN A 234 5.57 22.87 -15.84
CA ASN A 234 5.41 22.98 -17.29
C ASN A 234 4.61 24.24 -17.67
N ALA A 235 3.49 24.52 -17.00
CA ALA A 235 2.69 25.72 -17.23
C ALA A 235 3.48 27.01 -16.93
N GLN A 236 4.26 27.00 -15.84
CA GLN A 236 5.18 28.08 -15.46
C GLN A 236 6.24 28.32 -16.54
N SER A 237 6.90 27.25 -16.98
CA SER A 237 7.95 27.31 -18.01
C SER A 237 7.40 27.76 -19.37
N ALA A 238 6.16 27.41 -19.69
CA ALA A 238 5.46 27.83 -20.90
C ALA A 238 4.88 29.27 -20.81
N GLY A 239 4.90 29.89 -19.63
CA GLY A 239 4.32 31.21 -19.40
C GLY A 239 2.77 31.22 -19.44
N ASN A 240 2.13 30.06 -19.30
CA ASN A 240 0.67 29.95 -19.31
C ASN A 240 0.09 30.24 -17.91
N LYS A 241 -0.12 31.51 -17.62
CA LYS A 241 -0.57 31.98 -16.30
C LYS A 241 -1.96 31.48 -15.88
N ASP A 242 -2.87 31.32 -16.84
CA ASP A 242 -4.22 30.84 -16.56
C ASP A 242 -4.20 29.36 -16.17
N GLU A 243 -3.42 28.55 -16.90
CA GLU A 243 -3.24 27.13 -16.59
C GLU A 243 -2.49 26.92 -15.26
N GLU A 244 -1.43 27.70 -15.01
CA GLU A 244 -0.72 27.69 -13.72
C GLU A 244 -1.69 27.96 -12.56
N THR A 245 -2.52 29.01 -12.68
CA THR A 245 -3.48 29.38 -11.63
C THR A 245 -4.50 28.28 -11.37
N ASN A 246 -5.03 27.67 -12.43
CA ASN A 246 -5.98 26.56 -12.32
C ASN A 246 -5.36 25.33 -11.65
N LEU A 247 -4.13 24.97 -12.03
CA LEU A 247 -3.43 23.82 -11.44
C LEU A 247 -3.07 24.04 -9.97
N LEU A 248 -2.67 25.26 -9.59
CA LEU A 248 -2.46 25.63 -8.18
C LEU A 248 -3.76 25.56 -7.37
N GLN A 249 -4.89 25.92 -7.96
CA GLN A 249 -6.19 25.78 -7.30
C GLN A 249 -6.57 24.31 -7.10
N ILE A 250 -6.34 23.46 -8.10
CA ILE A 250 -6.52 22.00 -7.99
C ILE A 250 -5.64 21.44 -6.87
N GLN A 251 -4.37 21.86 -6.79
CA GLN A 251 -3.45 21.45 -5.73
C GLN A 251 -3.99 21.82 -4.35
N ALA A 252 -4.51 23.05 -4.18
CA ALA A 252 -5.10 23.49 -2.92
C ALA A 252 -6.33 22.65 -2.52
N TRP A 253 -7.23 22.36 -3.45
CA TRP A 253 -8.38 21.49 -3.19
C TRP A 253 -7.97 20.06 -2.86
N LEU A 254 -6.93 19.55 -3.52
CA LEU A 254 -6.42 18.21 -3.27
C LEU A 254 -5.90 18.09 -1.84
N PHE A 255 -5.11 19.07 -1.37
CA PHE A 255 -4.68 19.13 0.04
C PHE A 255 -5.86 19.27 1.01
N GLU A 256 -6.87 20.08 0.67
CA GLU A 256 -8.06 20.26 1.49
C GLU A 256 -8.82 18.93 1.68
N VAL A 257 -9.09 18.21 0.59
CA VAL A 257 -9.83 16.93 0.63
C VAL A 257 -9.02 15.86 1.35
N LEU A 258 -7.71 15.73 1.07
CA LEU A 258 -6.86 14.79 1.79
C LEU A 258 -6.84 15.07 3.30
N HIS A 259 -6.78 16.34 3.70
CA HIS A 259 -6.82 16.70 5.11
C HIS A 259 -8.17 16.35 5.76
N GLN A 260 -9.29 16.52 5.05
CA GLN A 260 -10.63 16.18 5.56
C GLN A 260 -10.83 14.67 5.71
N HIS A 261 -10.23 13.87 4.83
CA HIS A 261 -10.31 12.41 4.85
C HIS A 261 -9.18 11.72 5.64
N ALA A 262 -8.21 12.48 6.16
CA ALA A 262 -7.14 11.93 6.96
C ALA A 262 -7.68 11.36 8.29
N PRO A 263 -7.21 10.18 8.73
CA PRO A 263 -7.51 9.62 10.04
C PRO A 263 -7.26 10.64 11.17
N PRO A 264 -8.03 10.60 12.28
CA PRO A 264 -7.88 11.52 13.41
C PRO A 264 -6.43 11.62 13.92
N GLN A 265 -5.72 10.49 13.95
CA GLN A 265 -4.32 10.37 14.36
C GLN A 265 -3.40 11.18 13.42
N LEU A 266 -3.55 11.02 12.11
CA LEU A 266 -2.73 11.74 11.12
C LEU A 266 -3.08 13.24 11.08
N ARG A 267 -4.35 13.60 11.27
CA ARG A 267 -4.75 15.01 11.39
C ARG A 267 -4.09 15.68 12.60
N PHE A 268 -4.11 15.01 13.76
CA PHE A 268 -3.46 15.49 14.97
C PHE A 268 -1.95 15.70 14.76
N ILE A 269 -1.26 14.75 14.11
CA ILE A 269 0.17 14.86 13.80
C ILE A 269 0.45 16.06 12.88
N ASN A 270 -0.36 16.26 11.84
CA ASN A 270 -0.21 17.41 10.93
C ASN A 270 -0.48 18.75 11.64
N GLU A 271 -1.49 18.79 12.50
CA GLU A 271 -1.80 19.97 13.33
C GLU A 271 -0.64 20.29 14.28
N LEU A 272 -0.03 19.27 14.93
CA LEU A 272 1.16 19.43 15.77
C LEU A 272 2.35 19.99 14.97
N LEU A 273 2.63 19.44 13.79
CA LEU A 273 3.73 19.89 12.94
C LEU A 273 3.57 21.35 12.47
N ALA A 274 2.34 21.86 12.41
CA ALA A 274 2.06 23.26 12.07
C ALA A 274 2.31 24.24 13.24
N LEU A 275 2.41 23.74 14.48
CA LEU A 275 2.69 24.57 15.67
C LEU A 275 4.16 24.97 15.72
N ASN A 276 4.46 26.12 16.31
CA ASN A 276 5.84 26.65 16.33
C ASN A 276 6.44 26.68 17.73
N THR A 277 5.62 26.51 18.77
CA THR A 277 6.04 26.61 20.16
C THR A 277 5.71 25.35 20.95
N ARG A 278 6.52 25.09 21.97
CA ARG A 278 6.32 23.95 22.86
C ARG A 278 5.01 24.09 23.65
N GLU A 279 4.65 25.31 24.04
CA GLU A 279 3.45 25.63 24.78
C GLU A 279 2.18 25.29 23.98
N GLU A 280 2.15 25.62 22.68
CA GLU A 280 1.03 25.25 21.79
C GLU A 280 0.88 23.72 21.68
N VAL A 281 1.99 22.99 21.60
CA VAL A 281 1.99 21.51 21.53
C VAL A 281 1.43 20.91 22.80
N ILE A 282 1.82 21.43 23.98
CA ILE A 282 1.30 20.98 25.29
C ILE A 282 -0.22 21.22 25.36
N GLU A 283 -0.67 22.42 25.02
CA GLU A 283 -2.10 22.76 25.07
C GLU A 283 -2.93 21.88 24.12
N MET A 284 -2.44 21.64 22.90
CA MET A 284 -3.11 20.77 21.94
C MET A 284 -3.15 19.31 22.39
N ALA A 285 -2.02 18.77 22.86
CA ALA A 285 -1.92 17.40 23.36
C ALA A 285 -2.85 17.17 24.55
N LYS A 286 -2.90 18.14 25.48
CA LYS A 286 -3.77 18.09 26.66
C LYS A 286 -5.25 18.21 26.31
N ALA A 287 -5.61 19.08 25.35
CA ALA A 287 -6.98 19.26 24.92
C ALA A 287 -7.57 18.00 24.27
N ARG A 288 -6.72 17.22 23.58
CA ARG A 288 -7.11 16.02 22.82
C ARG A 288 -6.65 14.72 23.48
N SER A 289 -6.30 14.77 24.77
CA SER A 289 -5.72 13.63 25.48
C SER A 289 -6.65 12.42 25.62
N ASN A 290 -7.96 12.65 25.53
CA ASN A 290 -8.97 11.60 25.56
C ASN A 290 -9.29 11.00 24.18
N GLU A 291 -8.72 11.53 23.10
CA GLU A 291 -8.99 11.09 21.71
C GLU A 291 -8.05 9.97 21.25
N PHE A 292 -6.91 9.78 21.92
CA PHE A 292 -5.83 8.92 21.43
C PHE A 292 -5.27 8.03 22.54
N ASP A 293 -4.86 6.82 22.18
CA ASP A 293 -4.18 5.87 23.07
C ASP A 293 -2.68 5.78 22.73
N LYS A 294 -1.99 4.76 23.24
CA LYS A 294 -0.55 4.55 23.01
C LYS A 294 -0.18 4.41 21.53
N ASP A 295 -1.12 4.02 20.66
CA ASP A 295 -0.83 3.73 19.27
C ASP A 295 -0.47 5.03 18.51
N ILE A 296 -0.93 6.20 18.98
CA ILE A 296 -0.53 7.49 18.40
C ILE A 296 0.97 7.71 18.44
N LEU A 297 1.65 7.24 19.48
CA LEU A 297 3.10 7.41 19.63
C LEU A 297 3.87 6.53 18.64
N GLU A 298 3.33 5.34 18.31
CA GLU A 298 3.90 4.48 17.28
C GLU A 298 3.69 5.09 15.89
N ILE A 299 2.48 5.59 15.61
CA ILE A 299 2.17 6.29 14.35
C ILE A 299 3.06 7.52 14.18
N MET A 300 3.27 8.33 15.23
CA MET A 300 4.17 9.49 15.19
C MET A 300 5.60 9.11 14.82
N LYS A 301 6.11 7.97 15.32
CA LYS A 301 7.45 7.48 14.96
C LYS A 301 7.50 7.04 13.51
N THR A 302 6.52 6.26 13.06
CA THR A 302 6.43 5.82 11.66
C THR A 302 6.38 7.02 10.70
N VAL A 303 5.63 8.07 11.05
CA VAL A 303 5.58 9.30 10.26
C VAL A 303 6.93 10.04 10.28
N ALA A 304 7.62 10.10 11.43
CA ALA A 304 8.95 10.71 11.51
C ALA A 304 9.99 9.96 10.66
N ASP A 305 9.96 8.63 10.68
CA ASP A 305 10.84 7.79 9.86
C ASP A 305 10.57 7.99 8.35
N GLN A 306 9.29 8.09 7.97
CA GLN A 306 8.90 8.40 6.59
C GLN A 306 9.37 9.79 6.16
N LEU A 307 9.19 10.81 7.00
CA LEU A 307 9.70 12.17 6.73
C LEU A 307 11.21 12.19 6.55
N GLN A 308 11.94 11.39 7.33
CA GLN A 308 13.38 11.23 7.18
C GLN A 308 13.77 10.54 5.85
N SER A 309 13.03 9.51 5.46
CA SER A 309 13.18 8.85 4.14
C SER A 309 12.95 9.84 2.99
N ASP A 310 11.95 10.71 3.13
CA ASP A 310 11.58 11.75 2.17
C ASP A 310 12.48 13.00 2.23
N GLN A 311 13.61 12.94 2.95
CA GLN A 311 14.59 14.02 3.14
C GLN A 311 14.03 15.27 3.83
N GLN A 312 12.90 15.16 4.52
CA GLN A 312 12.29 16.20 5.33
C GLN A 312 12.83 16.17 6.77
N THR A 313 14.15 16.19 6.92
CA THR A 313 14.86 15.96 8.20
C THR A 313 14.47 16.94 9.30
N GLU A 314 14.14 18.19 8.96
CA GLU A 314 13.71 19.21 9.92
C GLU A 314 12.33 18.89 10.53
N LEU A 315 11.38 18.46 9.69
CA LEU A 315 10.06 18.05 10.14
C LEU A 315 10.11 16.73 10.92
N ALA A 316 10.95 15.79 10.50
CA ALA A 316 11.20 14.56 11.24
C ALA A 316 11.74 14.84 12.65
N ALA A 317 12.78 15.69 12.77
CA ALA A 317 13.35 16.07 14.05
C ALA A 317 12.33 16.78 14.94
N LYS A 318 11.55 17.71 14.37
CA LYS A 318 10.48 18.42 15.07
C LYS A 318 9.42 17.46 15.62
N LEU A 319 9.00 16.47 14.83
CA LEU A 319 8.04 15.46 15.28
C LEU A 319 8.61 14.60 16.42
N LEU A 320 9.87 14.18 16.30
CA LEU A 320 10.57 13.41 17.34
C LEU A 320 10.65 14.18 18.67
N ASP A 321 10.86 15.50 18.61
CA ASP A 321 10.87 16.37 19.80
C ASP A 321 9.48 16.51 20.44
N TYR A 322 8.39 16.31 19.68
CA TYR A 322 7.02 16.39 20.18
C TYR A 322 6.52 15.08 20.81
N ILE A 323 7.04 13.92 20.38
CA ILE A 323 6.70 12.61 20.94
C ILE A 323 6.77 12.56 22.48
N PRO A 324 7.85 13.00 23.16
CA PRO A 324 7.91 12.94 24.62
C PRO A 324 6.86 13.86 25.28
N ILE A 325 6.56 15.01 24.68
CA ILE A 325 5.54 15.94 25.19
C ILE A 325 4.15 15.31 25.10
N VAL A 326 3.82 14.74 23.94
CA VAL A 326 2.54 14.07 23.71
C VAL A 326 2.42 12.85 24.64
N LYS A 327 3.49 12.08 24.84
CA LYS A 327 3.52 10.97 25.79
C LYS A 327 3.19 11.40 27.22
N ASP A 328 3.83 12.48 27.70
CA ASP A 328 3.64 13.00 29.05
C ASP A 328 2.20 13.48 29.27
N GLU A 329 1.64 14.23 28.31
CA GLU A 329 0.28 14.79 28.42
C GLU A 329 -0.83 13.73 28.25
N LEU A 330 -0.56 12.64 27.52
CA LEU A 330 -1.47 11.49 27.42
C LEU A 330 -1.38 10.55 28.64
N GLY A 331 -0.41 10.73 29.53
CA GLY A 331 -0.23 9.88 30.71
C GLY A 331 0.14 8.42 30.38
N ILE A 332 0.75 8.19 29.21
CA ILE A 332 1.13 6.86 28.73
C ILE A 332 2.49 6.49 29.34
N GLN A 333 2.55 5.41 30.13
CA GLN A 333 3.80 4.92 30.73
C GLN A 333 4.72 4.23 29.73
#